data_AF-A0A5C6LYB5-F1
#
_entry.id   AF-A0A5C6LYB5-F1
#
_cell.length_a   1.000
_cell.length_b   1.000
_cell.length_c   1.000
_cell.angle_alpha   90.00
_cell.angle_beta   90.00
_cell.angle_gamma   90.00
#
_symmetry.space_group_name_H-M   'P 1'
#
loop_
_entity.id
_entity.type
_entity.pdbx_description
1 polymer ?
#
loop_
_entity_poly.entity_id
_entity_poly.type
_entity_poly.pdbx_seq_one_letter_code
_entity_poly.pdbx_strand_id
1 'polypeptide(L)'
;MVHPDGSQISYTYDEEGNLLVATDAAGNSRSYVYYEDGLLHSRTDANGGLQLFTYNEQHLLSSITEHENGVTLFTYDEDHNLSSLTFPNGGTAHWT
;
A
#
# COMPACT_ATOMS: atom_id res chain seq x y z
N MET A 1 11.15 -19.86 -2.27
CA MET A 1 11.06 -21.00 -3.20
C MET A 1 12.07 -20.78 -4.31
N VAL A 2 12.94 -21.76 -4.59
CA VAL A 2 13.85 -21.70 -5.75
C VAL A 2 13.25 -22.56 -6.85
N HIS A 3 13.06 -21.98 -8.03
CA HIS A 3 12.60 -22.68 -9.22
C HIS A 3 13.77 -23.42 -9.89
N PRO A 4 13.51 -24.45 -10.71
CA PRO A 4 14.54 -25.22 -11.40
C PRO A 4 15.46 -24.40 -12.32
N ASP A 5 15.02 -23.23 -12.76
CA ASP A 5 15.79 -22.27 -13.56
C ASP A 5 16.71 -21.37 -12.72
N GLY A 6 16.74 -21.56 -11.40
CA GLY A 6 17.54 -20.77 -10.46
C GLY A 6 16.85 -19.48 -9.99
N SER A 7 15.67 -19.13 -10.53
CA SER A 7 14.90 -17.99 -10.04
C SER A 7 14.39 -18.26 -8.62
N GLN A 8 14.29 -17.22 -7.79
CA GLN A 8 13.90 -17.37 -6.39
C GLN A 8 12.83 -16.34 -6.04
N ILE A 9 11.77 -16.82 -5.40
CA ILE A 9 10.78 -15.98 -4.72
C ILE A 9 11.11 -16.01 -3.23
N SER A 10 11.21 -14.86 -2.59
CA SER A 10 11.44 -14.72 -1.15
C SER A 10 10.50 -13.70 -0.52
N TYR A 11 10.20 -13.93 0.75
CA TYR A 11 9.38 -13.05 1.57
C TYR A 11 10.03 -12.93 2.94
N THR A 12 10.11 -11.72 3.47
CA THR A 12 10.55 -11.46 4.84
C THR A 12 9.39 -10.87 5.64
N TYR A 13 9.35 -11.16 6.92
CA TYR A 13 8.30 -10.72 7.82
C TYR A 13 8.90 -10.14 9.09
N ASP A 14 8.17 -9.25 9.76
CA ASP A 14 8.50 -8.84 11.13
C ASP A 14 8.06 -9.91 12.15
N GLU A 15 8.24 -9.60 13.44
CA GLU A 15 7.88 -10.50 14.54
C GLU A 15 6.37 -10.70 14.68
N GLU A 16 5.57 -9.75 14.19
CA GLU A 16 4.11 -9.77 14.22
C GLU A 16 3.50 -10.48 12.99
N GLY A 17 4.36 -10.85 12.02
CA GLY A 17 3.98 -11.55 10.80
C GLY A 17 3.59 -10.62 9.65
N ASN A 18 3.87 -9.32 9.74
CA ASN A 18 3.64 -8.38 8.63
C ASN A 18 4.76 -8.52 7.59
N LEU A 19 4.41 -8.45 6.31
CA LEU A 19 5.32 -8.65 5.19
C LEU A 19 6.24 -7.45 5.02
N LEU A 20 7.54 -7.57 5.29
CA LEU A 20 8.51 -6.47 5.15
C LEU A 20 9.07 -6.35 3.73
N VAL A 21 9.42 -7.47 3.10
CA VAL A 21 9.98 -7.50 1.74
C VAL A 21 9.42 -8.68 0.97
N ALA A 22 9.01 -8.44 -0.27
CA ALA A 22 8.69 -9.48 -1.23
C ALA A 22 9.60 -9.34 -2.45
N THR A 23 10.34 -10.40 -2.77
CA THR A 23 11.17 -10.47 -3.97
C THR A 23 10.57 -11.51 -4.92
N ASP A 24 10.29 -11.09 -6.15
CA ASP A 24 9.79 -11.98 -7.21
C ASP A 24 10.91 -12.80 -7.86
N ALA A 25 10.52 -13.76 -8.70
CA ALA A 25 11.44 -14.64 -9.43
C ALA A 25 12.41 -13.89 -10.36
N ALA A 26 12.06 -12.67 -10.80
CA ALA A 26 12.92 -11.83 -11.63
C ALA A 26 13.90 -10.98 -10.79
N GLY A 27 13.86 -11.09 -9.46
CA GLY A 27 14.70 -10.35 -8.52
C GLY A 27 14.16 -8.96 -8.17
N ASN A 28 12.97 -8.60 -8.65
CA ASN A 28 12.35 -7.33 -8.29
C ASN A 28 11.86 -7.40 -6.85
N SER A 29 12.24 -6.43 -6.03
CA SER A 29 11.88 -6.40 -4.62
C SER A 29 10.94 -5.25 -4.30
N ARG A 30 9.92 -5.52 -3.50
CA ARG A 30 9.02 -4.51 -2.92
C ARG A 30 9.19 -4.52 -1.42
N SER A 31 9.25 -3.36 -0.80
CA SER A 31 9.33 -3.23 0.65
C SER A 31 8.10 -2.54 1.22
N TYR A 32 7.80 -2.87 2.46
CA TYR A 32 6.64 -2.38 3.18
C TYR A 32 7.09 -1.95 4.58
N VAL A 33 6.51 -0.85 5.06
CA VAL A 33 6.70 -0.35 6.42
C VAL A 33 5.32 -0.22 7.05
N TYR A 34 5.20 -0.59 8.32
CA TYR A 34 3.96 -0.56 9.07
C TYR A 34 4.06 0.42 10.24
N TYR A 35 2.91 0.93 10.66
CA TYR A 35 2.74 1.61 11.94
C TYR A 35 2.77 0.59 13.09
N GLU A 36 2.91 1.06 14.32
CA GLU A 36 2.91 0.19 15.53
C GLU A 36 1.61 -0.59 15.72
N ASP A 37 0.51 -0.16 15.11
CA ASP A 37 -0.79 -0.84 15.14
C ASP A 37 -0.99 -1.83 13.98
N GLY A 38 0.06 -2.07 13.18
CA GLY A 38 0.06 -3.00 12.06
C GLY A 38 -0.55 -2.45 10.77
N LEU A 39 -0.96 -1.18 10.74
CA LEU A 39 -1.42 -0.55 9.50
C LEU A 39 -0.26 -0.26 8.56
N LEU A 40 -0.45 -0.44 7.24
CA LEU A 40 0.61 -0.19 6.26
C LEU A 40 0.93 1.30 6.22
N HIS A 41 2.14 1.70 6.56
CA HIS A 41 2.59 3.10 6.49
C HIS A 41 3.09 3.47 5.10
N SER A 42 3.97 2.63 4.52
CA SER A 42 4.53 2.90 3.20
C SER A 42 4.83 1.64 2.42
N ARG A 43 4.83 1.77 1.09
CA ARG A 43 5.27 0.75 0.15
C ARG A 43 6.26 1.34 -0.83
N THR A 44 7.38 0.66 -1.01
CA THR A 44 8.33 0.97 -2.09
C THR A 44 8.29 -0.15 -3.12
N ASP A 45 7.93 0.18 -4.36
CA ASP A 45 7.96 -0.75 -5.47
C ASP A 45 9.38 -0.91 -6.04
N ALA A 46 9.62 -1.97 -6.81
CA ALA A 46 10.95 -2.31 -7.33
C ALA A 46 11.55 -1.27 -8.28
N ASN A 47 10.69 -0.43 -8.88
CA ASN A 47 11.10 0.71 -9.71
C ASN A 47 11.46 1.95 -8.88
N GLY A 48 11.42 1.88 -7.54
CA GLY A 48 11.65 3.00 -6.63
C GLY A 48 10.40 3.86 -6.35
N GLY A 49 9.23 3.48 -6.89
CA GLY A 49 7.98 4.19 -6.63
C GLY A 49 7.58 4.07 -5.16
N LEU A 50 7.53 5.21 -4.46
CA LEU A 50 7.12 5.29 -3.06
C LEU A 50 5.65 5.71 -2.95
N GLN A 51 4.89 4.89 -2.22
CA GLN A 51 3.51 5.18 -1.82
C GLN A 51 3.44 5.30 -0.30
N LEU A 52 2.79 6.34 0.20
CA LEU A 52 2.49 6.55 1.62
C LEU A 52 0.99 6.39 1.84
N PHE A 53 0.63 5.67 2.90
CA PHE A 53 -0.75 5.37 3.25
C PHE A 53 -1.05 6.02 4.60
N THR A 54 -2.22 6.63 4.70
CA THR A 54 -2.69 7.28 5.93
C THR A 54 -4.11 6.84 6.21
N TYR A 55 -4.49 6.87 7.49
CA TYR A 55 -5.76 6.33 7.97
C TYR A 55 -6.49 7.38 8.81
N ASN A 56 -7.81 7.26 8.89
CA ASN A 56 -8.62 8.06 9.81
C ASN A 56 -8.66 7.41 11.21
N GLU A 57 -9.36 8.05 12.15
CA GLU A 57 -9.48 7.57 13.54
C GLU A 57 -10.17 6.18 13.66
N GLN A 58 -10.90 5.77 12.63
CA GLN A 58 -11.55 4.46 12.53
C GLN A 58 -10.67 3.39 11.84
N HIS A 59 -9.39 3.68 11.60
CA HIS A 59 -8.44 2.82 10.89
C HIS A 59 -8.83 2.51 9.43
N LEU A 60 -9.65 3.38 8.82
CA LEU A 60 -9.97 3.32 7.40
C LEU A 60 -8.98 4.16 6.59
N LEU A 61 -8.60 3.69 5.41
CA LEU A 61 -7.62 4.35 4.54
C LEU A 61 -8.14 5.74 4.12
N SER A 62 -7.49 6.82 4.54
CA SER A 62 -7.92 8.19 4.25
C SER A 62 -7.20 8.80 3.05
N SER A 63 -5.92 8.47 2.85
CA SER A 63 -5.19 8.89 1.65
C SER A 63 -4.07 7.95 1.24
N ILE A 64 -3.82 7.92 -0.07
CA ILE A 64 -2.60 7.37 -0.67
C ILE A 64 -1.86 8.51 -1.34
N THR A 65 -0.62 8.74 -0.92
CA THR A 65 0.28 9.71 -1.56
C THR A 65 1.33 8.96 -2.37
N GLU A 66 1.35 9.20 -3.67
CA GLU A 66 2.38 8.70 -4.57
C GLU A 66 3.28 9.89 -4.94
N HIS A 67 4.59 9.79 -4.65
CA HIS A 67 5.50 10.94 -4.83
C HIS A 67 5.43 11.56 -6.24
N GLU A 68 5.23 10.73 -7.26
CA GLU A 68 5.17 11.17 -8.66
C GLU A 68 3.75 11.47 -9.17
N ASN A 69 2.72 10.84 -8.60
CA ASN A 69 1.34 10.93 -9.10
C ASN A 69 0.42 11.80 -8.25
N GLY A 70 0.88 12.28 -7.08
CA GLY A 70 0.09 13.10 -6.17
C GLY A 70 -0.73 12.29 -5.18
N VAL A 71 -1.80 12.90 -4.65
CA VAL A 71 -2.57 12.35 -3.53
C VAL A 71 -3.96 11.90 -3.99
N THR A 72 -4.32 10.67 -3.64
CA THR A 72 -5.68 10.15 -3.76
C THR A 72 -6.33 10.16 -2.38
N LEU A 73 -7.53 10.73 -2.26
CA LEU A 73 -8.29 10.80 -1.01
C LEU A 73 -9.49 9.87 -1.05
N PHE A 74 -9.83 9.31 0.11
CA PHE A 74 -10.94 8.39 0.30
C PHE A 74 -11.82 8.91 1.44
N THR A 75 -13.14 8.86 1.25
CA THR A 75 -14.10 9.14 2.32
C THR A 75 -15.10 8.01 2.43
N TYR A 76 -15.66 7.87 3.63
CA TYR A 76 -16.58 6.80 3.97
C TYR A 76 -17.89 7.36 4.49
N ASP A 77 -18.96 6.57 4.38
CA ASP A 77 -20.23 6.84 5.06
C ASP A 77 -20.21 6.34 6.52
N GLU A 78 -21.33 6.49 7.23
CA GLU A 78 -21.46 6.08 8.64
C GLU A 78 -21.33 4.56 8.83
N ASP A 79 -21.60 3.77 7.79
CA ASP A 79 -21.49 2.31 7.77
C ASP A 79 -20.12 1.81 7.30
N HIS A 80 -19.15 2.73 7.14
CA HIS A 80 -17.79 2.48 6.67
C HIS A 80 -17.69 2.00 5.21
N ASN A 81 -18.70 2.25 4.38
CA ASN A 81 -18.60 2.04 2.94
C ASN A 81 -17.93 3.24 2.27
N LEU A 82 -17.21 2.99 1.17
CA LEU A 82 -16.57 4.05 0.40
C LEU A 82 -17.64 4.98 -0.21
N SER A 83 -17.69 6.23 0.24
CA SER A 83 -18.64 7.24 -0.21
C SER A 83 -18.06 8.16 -1.28
N SER A 84 -16.75 8.43 -1.23
CA SER A 84 -16.08 9.16 -2.30
C SER A 84 -14.60 8.84 -2.45
N LEU A 85 -14.12 9.11 -3.65
CA LEU A 85 -12.73 9.00 -4.06
C LEU A 85 -12.36 10.29 -4.81
N THR A 86 -11.28 10.95 -4.40
CA THR A 86 -10.73 12.12 -5.11
C THR A 86 -9.36 11.76 -5.65
N PHE A 87 -9.19 11.83 -6.96
CA PHE A 87 -7.94 11.57 -7.66
C PHE A 87 -7.03 12.81 -7.63
N PRO A 88 -5.71 12.63 -7.83
CA PRO A 88 -4.75 13.73 -7.86
C PRO A 88 -5.03 14.80 -8.93
N ASN A 89 -5.67 14.41 -10.03
CA ASN A 89 -6.08 15.33 -11.10
C ASN A 89 -7.35 16.14 -10.77
N GLY A 90 -7.88 16.02 -9.54
CA GLY A 90 -9.10 16.67 -9.08
C GLY A 90 -10.40 15.98 -9.52
N GLY A 91 -10.31 14.87 -10.28
CA GLY A 91 -11.47 14.06 -10.62
C GLY A 91 -12.02 13.39 -9.36
N THR A 92 -13.35 13.31 -9.24
CA THR A 92 -14.00 12.63 -8.13
C THR A 92 -14.94 11.54 -8.60
N ALA A 93 -15.03 10.48 -7.80
CA ALA A 93 -16.08 9.47 -7.89
C ALA A 93 -16.83 9.45 -6.56
N HIS A 94 -18.16 9.31 -6.62
CA HIS A 94 -19.03 9.31 -5.46
C HIS A 94 -20.02 8.14 -5.57
N TRP A 95 -20.30 7.51 -4.42
CA TRP A 95 -21.25 6.42 -4.31
C TRP A 95 -22.25 6.74 -3.21
N THR A 96 -23.50 6.37 -3.45
CA THR A 96 -24.68 6.59 -2.60
C THR A 96 -25.46 5.31 -2.48
#